data_AF-A0A1K0IGK4-F1
#
_entry.id   AF-A0A1K0IGK4-F1
#
_cell.length_a   1.000
_cell.length_b   1.000
_cell.length_c   1.000
_cell.angle_alpha   90.00
_cell.angle_beta   90.00
_cell.angle_gamma   90.00
#
_symmetry.space_group_name_H-M   'P 1'
#
loop_
_entity.id
_entity.type
_entity.pdbx_description
1 polymer ?
#
loop_
_entity_poly.entity_id
_entity_poly.type
_entity_poly.pdbx_seq_one_letter_code
_entity_poly.pdbx_strand_id
1 'polypeptide(L)' 'MLTGDRKGRYSIRINEQWRICFIWTHDGPAAVEIIDYH' A
#
# COMPACT_ATOMS: atom_id res chain seq x y z
N MET A 1 -7.18 14.99 17.28
CA MET A 1 -6.03 14.06 17.16
C MET A 1 -6.54 12.76 16.56
N LEU A 2 -6.19 12.47 15.30
CA LEU A 2 -6.28 11.12 14.71
C LEU A 2 -4.90 10.81 14.12
N THR A 3 -3.91 10.82 14.99
CA THR A 3 -2.53 10.43 14.68
C THR A 3 -2.42 8.97 15.09
N GLY A 4 -2.59 8.00 14.18
CA GLY A 4 -2.34 6.62 14.62
C GLY A 4 -2.61 5.45 13.68
N ASP A 5 -3.77 5.36 13.02
CA ASP A 5 -4.23 4.05 12.52
C ASP A 5 -3.77 3.64 11.10
N ARG A 6 -2.58 4.11 10.68
CA ARG A 6 -2.00 3.71 9.38
C ARG A 6 -0.54 3.27 9.47
N LYS A 7 -0.07 2.82 10.63
CA LYS A 7 1.20 2.07 10.71
C LYS A 7 1.01 0.72 10.00
N GLY A 8 1.56 0.60 8.80
CA GLY A 8 1.56 -0.66 8.05
C GLY A 8 1.16 -0.53 6.59
N ARG A 9 0.59 0.58 6.11
CA ARG A 9 0.27 0.73 4.68
C ARG A 9 1.46 1.30 3.90
N TYR A 10 1.88 0.58 2.87
CA TYR A 10 2.95 0.92 1.97
C TYR A 10 2.43 1.01 0.55
N SER A 11 3.10 1.81 -0.27
CA SER A 11 2.78 1.92 -1.67
C SER A 11 4.03 1.96 -2.52
N ILE A 12 4.10 1.12 -3.55
CA ILE A 12 5.17 1.11 -4.55
C ILE A 12 4.58 1.63 -5.85
N ARG A 13 5.24 2.65 -6.43
CA ARG A 13 4.94 3.15 -7.76
C ARG A 13 5.77 2.36 -8.76
N ILE A 14 5.11 1.69 -9.71
CA ILE A 14 5.78 0.93 -10.77
C ILE A 14 6.10 1.83 -11.96
N ASN A 15 5.15 2.69 -12.35
CA ASN A 15 5.32 3.71 -13.39
C ASN A 15 4.26 4.81 -13.20
N GLU A 16 4.03 5.65 -14.21
CA GLU A 16 3.03 6.74 -14.13
C GLU A 16 1.57 6.25 -14.01
N GLN A 17 1.28 5.01 -14.42
CA GLN A 17 -0.07 4.43 -14.46
C GLN A 17 -0.35 3.47 -13.29
N TRP A 18 0.67 2.75 -12.80
CA TRP A 18 0.48 1.65 -11.88
C TRP A 18 1.02 1.94 -10.48
N ARG A 19 0.17 1.72 -9.48
CA ARG A 19 0.51 1.80 -8.05
C ARG A 19 0.06 0.54 -7.33
N ILE A 20 1.00 -0.11 -6.64
CA ILE A 20 0.71 -1.20 -5.72
C ILE A 20 0.56 -0.64 -4.32
N CYS A 21 -0.56 -0.93 -3.66
CA CYS A 21 -0.80 -0.64 -2.26
C CYS A 21 -0.78 -1.96 -1.48
N PHE A 22 -0.08 -2.04 -0.36
CA PHE A 22 -0.06 -3.24 0.48
C PHE A 22 0.11 -2.88 1.95
N ILE A 23 -0.16 -3.84 2.83
CA ILE A 23 0.07 -3.73 4.26
C ILE A 23 1.27 -4.59 4.65
N TRP A 24 2.27 -4.04 5.33
CA TRP A 24 3.33 -4.83 5.93
C TRP A 24 2.88 -5.36 7.28
N THR A 25 2.78 -6.67 7.37
CA THR A 25 2.47 -7.40 8.59
C THR A 25 3.71 -8.15 9.06
N HIS A 26 3.66 -8.72 10.27
CA HIS A 26 4.75 -9.55 10.79
C HIS A 26 5.06 -10.75 9.87
N ASP A 27 4.05 -11.31 9.22
CA ASP A 27 4.18 -12.48 8.34
C ASP A 27 4.52 -12.10 6.88
N GLY A 28 4.65 -10.81 6.59
CA GLY A 28 4.99 -10.27 5.27
C GLY A 28 3.92 -9.33 4.68
N PRO A 29 3.99 -9.04 3.37
CA PRO A 29 3.02 -8.16 2.71
C PRO A 29 1.65 -8.85 2.61
N ALA A 30 0.63 -8.21 3.18
CA ALA A 30 -0.77 -8.61 3.13
C ALA A 30 -1.62 -7.53 2.43
N ALA A 31 -2.82 -7.89 1.99
CA ALA A 31 -3.77 -6.96 1.35
C ALA A 31 -3.15 -6.16 0.19
N VAL A 32 -2.47 -6.87 -0.73
CA VAL A 32 -1.85 -6.29 -1.91
C VAL A 32 -2.93 -5.96 -2.94
N GLU A 33 -3.08 -4.67 -3.26
CA GLU A 33 -3.98 -4.14 -4.27
C GLU A 33 -3.18 -3.46 -5.37
N ILE A 34 -3.47 -3.79 -6.63
CA ILE A 34 -2.90 -3.13 -7.79
C ILE A 34 -3.96 -2.17 -8.31
N ILE A 35 -3.66 -0.88 -8.27
CA ILE A 35 -4.53 0.17 -8.79
C ILE A 35 -3.91 0.71 -10.07
N ASP A 36 -4.71 0.69 -11.13
CA ASP A 36 -4.42 1.32 -12.42
C ASP A 36 -5.10 2.69 -12.45
N TYR A 37 -4.31 3.73 -12.67
CA TYR A 37 -4.81 5.07 -13.00
C TYR A 37 -4.74 5.21 -14.53
N HIS A 38 -5.89 5.07 -15.19
CA HIS A 38 -6.14 5.61 -16.52
C HIS A 38 -6.87 6.95 -16.41
#